data_AF-A0A525KBZ8-F1
#
_entry.id   AF-A0A525KBZ8-F1
#
_cell.length_a   1.000
_cell.length_b   1.000
_cell.length_c   1.000
_cell.angle_alpha   90.00
_cell.angle_beta   90.00
_cell.angle_gamma   90.00
#
_symmetry.space_group_name_H-M   'P 1'
#
loop_
_entity.id
_entity.type
_entity.pdbx_description
1 polymer ?
#
loop_
_entity_poly.entity_id
_entity_poly.type
_entity_poly.pdbx_seq_one_letter_code
_entity_poly.pdbx_strand_id
1 'polypeptide(L)'
;MRWVIIYTALLAGSALALAGCGIADSRSPVPEFMRAKSSEPPPLEPPPDIKQLVREKLDSVFTTASNPRHVQVSAPRRDLHGRGWTACVKADLSSVNGKPLGSQTYRITISGGVIIYRWRAEAEDNCSSESYEPV
;
A
#
# COMPACT_ATOMS: atom_id res chain seq x y z
N MET A 1 -52.62 25.25 24.60
CA MET A 1 -51.45 25.16 25.50
C MET A 1 -50.78 23.79 25.50
N ARG A 2 -51.46 22.67 25.80
CA ARG A 2 -50.84 21.31 25.83
C ARG A 2 -50.10 20.89 24.55
N TRP A 3 -50.63 21.20 23.37
CA TRP A 3 -50.04 20.79 22.09
C TRP A 3 -48.75 21.52 21.73
N VAL A 4 -48.63 22.80 22.11
CA VAL A 4 -47.42 23.61 21.90
C VAL A 4 -46.27 23.09 22.75
N ILE A 5 -46.55 22.67 24.00
CA ILE A 5 -45.55 22.10 24.93
C ILE A 5 -45.00 20.77 24.41
N ILE A 6 -45.85 19.94 23.79
CA ILE A 6 -45.44 18.65 23.22
C ILE A 6 -44.53 18.86 22.02
N TYR A 7 -44.87 19.80 21.13
CA TYR A 7 -44.03 20.11 19.97
C TYR A 7 -42.69 20.73 20.35
N THR A 8 -42.66 21.64 21.31
CA THR A 8 -41.38 22.22 21.78
C THR A 8 -40.50 21.18 22.46
N ALA A 9 -41.07 20.26 23.23
CA ALA A 9 -40.32 19.14 23.82
C ALA A 9 -39.74 18.20 22.74
N LEU A 10 -40.53 17.89 21.69
CA LEU A 10 -40.07 17.06 20.57
C LEU A 10 -38.97 17.72 19.73
N LEU A 11 -39.11 19.03 19.46
CA LEU A 11 -38.11 19.80 18.70
C LEU A 11 -36.82 20.03 19.50
N ALA A 12 -36.92 20.25 20.82
CA ALA A 12 -35.75 20.36 21.68
C ALA A 12 -35.02 19.02 21.81
N GLY A 13 -35.77 17.92 21.98
CA GLY A 13 -35.20 16.57 22.09
C GLY A 13 -34.48 16.12 20.82
N SER A 14 -35.02 16.43 19.64
CA SER A 14 -34.36 16.09 18.37
C SER A 14 -33.09 16.92 18.13
N ALA A 15 -33.09 18.21 18.48
CA ALA A 15 -31.90 19.07 18.36
C ALA A 15 -30.73 18.59 19.25
N LEU A 16 -31.02 18.15 20.48
CA LEU A 16 -30.02 17.61 21.41
C LEU A 16 -29.42 16.29 20.92
N ALA A 17 -30.22 15.42 20.28
CA ALA A 17 -29.73 14.15 19.74
C ALA A 17 -28.78 14.34 18.53
N LEU A 18 -29.02 15.35 17.69
CA LEU A 18 -28.19 15.66 16.52
C LEU A 18 -26.84 16.31 16.89
N ALA A 19 -26.79 17.06 18.00
CA ALA A 19 -25.54 17.67 18.48
C ALA A 19 -24.57 16.67 19.13
N GLY A 20 -25.04 15.49 19.52
CA GLY A 20 -24.24 14.46 20.19
C GLY A 20 -23.30 13.64 19.29
N CYS A 21 -23.42 13.74 17.97
CA CYS A 21 -22.64 12.90 17.05
C CYS A 21 -21.15 13.28 16.93
N GLY A 22 -20.70 14.39 17.54
CA GLY A 22 -19.31 14.88 17.46
C GLY A 22 -18.49 14.81 18.76
N ILE A 23 -19.08 14.37 19.87
CA ILE A 23 -18.42 14.42 21.19
C ILE A 23 -17.46 13.23 21.42
N ALA A 24 -17.66 12.13 20.69
CA ALA A 24 -16.81 10.94 20.76
C ALA A 24 -15.71 10.90 19.67
N ASP A 25 -15.58 11.96 18.86
CA ASP A 25 -14.59 12.02 17.79
C ASP A 25 -13.21 12.44 18.33
N SER A 26 -12.13 11.86 17.79
CA SER A 26 -10.75 12.21 18.18
C SER A 26 -10.37 13.65 17.84
N ARG A 27 -11.18 14.37 17.04
CA ARG A 27 -11.05 15.80 16.71
C ARG A 27 -12.07 16.67 17.43
N SER A 28 -12.78 16.12 18.43
CA SER A 28 -13.76 16.87 19.21
C SER A 28 -13.11 18.05 19.96
N PRO A 29 -13.80 19.21 20.07
CA PRO A 29 -13.29 20.40 20.77
C PRO A 29 -13.24 20.24 22.30
N VAL A 30 -13.55 19.06 22.84
CA VAL A 30 -13.42 18.77 24.27
C VAL A 30 -11.95 18.72 24.73
N PRO A 31 -11.68 18.99 26.02
CA PRO A 31 -10.36 18.83 26.62
C PRO A 31 -9.74 17.45 26.38
N GLU A 32 -8.42 17.39 26.32
CA GLU A 32 -7.65 16.22 25.89
C GLU A 32 -7.91 14.96 26.72
N PHE A 33 -8.25 15.09 28.00
CA PHE A 33 -8.58 13.97 28.89
C PHE A 33 -9.98 13.35 28.65
N MET A 34 -10.88 14.04 27.94
CA MET A 34 -12.20 13.53 27.54
C MET A 34 -12.25 13.10 26.07
N ARG A 35 -11.18 13.35 25.31
CA ARG A 35 -11.09 13.01 23.90
C ARG A 35 -10.88 11.51 23.74
N ALA A 36 -11.60 10.91 22.80
CA ALA A 36 -11.34 9.53 22.40
C ALA A 36 -9.90 9.41 21.92
N LYS A 37 -9.13 8.48 22.52
CA LYS A 37 -7.75 8.22 22.11
C LYS A 37 -7.73 7.96 20.61
N SER A 38 -6.95 8.74 19.86
CA SER A 38 -6.74 8.53 18.43
C SER A 38 -6.40 7.05 18.21
N SER A 39 -7.07 6.40 17.26
CA SER A 39 -6.75 5.02 16.92
C SER A 39 -5.26 4.94 16.58
N GLU A 40 -4.52 4.10 17.31
CA GLU A 40 -3.12 3.80 17.00
C GLU A 40 -3.06 3.39 15.52
N PRO A 41 -2.19 4.00 14.68
CA PRO A 41 -2.02 3.53 13.32
C PRO A 41 -1.64 2.03 13.36
N PRO A 42 -2.19 1.22 12.43
CA PRO A 42 -1.94 -0.22 12.43
C PRO A 42 -0.43 -0.50 12.38
N PRO A 43 0.03 -1.60 13.01
CA PRO A 43 1.44 -1.97 13.02
C PRO A 43 2.01 -1.98 11.60
N LEU A 44 3.20 -1.41 11.43
CA LEU A 44 3.88 -1.40 10.16
C LEU A 44 4.16 -2.84 9.70
N GLU A 45 3.76 -3.18 8.47
CA GLU A 45 4.02 -4.51 7.91
C GLU A 45 5.52 -4.82 7.93
N PRO A 46 5.97 -6.02 8.29
CA PRO A 46 7.38 -6.39 8.21
C PRO A 46 7.88 -6.33 6.76
N PRO A 47 9.21 -6.14 6.53
CA PRO A 47 9.78 -6.20 5.20
C PRO A 47 9.59 -7.59 4.59
N PRO A 48 9.07 -7.69 3.35
CA PRO A 48 8.89 -8.97 2.68
C PRO A 48 10.23 -9.53 2.21
N ASP A 49 10.34 -10.86 2.16
CA ASP A 49 11.45 -11.53 1.47
C ASP A 49 11.23 -11.45 -0.05
N ILE A 50 11.86 -10.45 -0.67
CA ILE A 50 11.75 -10.20 -2.11
C ILE A 50 12.32 -11.38 -2.93
N LYS A 51 13.41 -12.00 -2.45
CA LYS A 51 14.06 -13.10 -3.19
C LYS A 51 13.13 -14.30 -3.26
N GLN A 52 12.56 -14.68 -2.12
CA GLN A 52 11.59 -15.77 -2.07
C GLN A 52 10.36 -15.44 -2.92
N LEU A 53 9.80 -14.24 -2.77
CA LEU A 53 8.59 -13.83 -3.49
C LEU A 53 8.78 -13.85 -5.02
N VAL A 54 9.89 -13.30 -5.52
CA VAL A 54 10.20 -13.29 -6.95
C VAL A 54 10.47 -14.69 -7.46
N ARG A 55 11.18 -15.54 -6.69
CA ARG A 55 11.44 -16.93 -7.05
C ARG A 55 10.16 -17.74 -7.22
N GLU A 56 9.22 -17.58 -6.30
CA GLU A 56 7.94 -18.30 -6.33
C GLU A 56 6.98 -17.75 -7.38
N LYS A 57 7.05 -16.44 -7.67
CA LYS A 57 6.09 -15.74 -8.53
C LYS A 57 6.76 -14.97 -9.68
N LEU A 58 7.65 -15.65 -10.41
CA LEU A 58 8.36 -15.06 -11.56
C LEU A 58 7.40 -14.56 -12.65
N ASP A 59 6.30 -15.28 -12.87
CA ASP A 59 5.22 -14.95 -13.81
C ASP A 59 4.43 -13.68 -13.41
N SER A 60 4.45 -13.35 -12.13
CA SER A 60 3.89 -12.09 -11.63
C SER A 60 4.81 -10.91 -11.91
N VAL A 61 6.09 -11.12 -12.19
CA VAL A 61 7.04 -10.04 -12.56
C VAL A 61 7.23 -9.96 -14.07
N PHE A 62 7.47 -11.08 -14.73
CA PHE A 62 7.79 -11.18 -16.15
C PHE A 62 6.63 -11.78 -16.93
N THR A 63 6.49 -11.40 -18.21
CA THR A 63 5.43 -11.94 -19.05
C THR A 63 5.72 -13.39 -19.44
N THR A 64 4.67 -14.20 -19.64
CA THR A 64 4.80 -15.62 -20.03
C THR A 64 5.56 -15.82 -21.35
N ALA A 65 5.56 -14.81 -22.23
CA ALA A 65 6.29 -14.82 -23.49
C ALA A 65 7.80 -14.49 -23.35
N SER A 66 8.28 -14.30 -22.12
CA SER A 66 9.69 -14.04 -21.80
C SER A 66 10.27 -15.14 -20.92
N ASN A 67 11.55 -15.42 -21.14
CA ASN A 67 12.36 -16.37 -20.40
C ASN A 67 13.43 -15.58 -19.63
N PRO A 68 13.16 -15.20 -18.37
CA PRO A 68 14.08 -14.43 -17.55
C PRO A 68 15.27 -15.27 -17.08
N ARG A 69 16.48 -14.71 -17.19
CA ARG A 69 17.74 -15.28 -16.69
C ARG A 69 18.50 -14.25 -15.86
N HIS A 70 19.43 -14.72 -15.03
CA HIS A 70 20.23 -13.88 -14.13
C HIS A 70 19.39 -12.89 -13.31
N VAL A 71 18.28 -13.39 -12.76
CA VAL A 71 17.33 -12.56 -12.01
C VAL A 71 18.02 -12.05 -10.75
N GLN A 72 17.95 -10.73 -10.57
CA GLN A 72 18.49 -10.02 -9.44
C GLN A 72 17.44 -9.10 -8.85
N VAL A 73 17.45 -8.91 -7.55
CA VAL A 73 16.48 -8.10 -6.82
C VAL A 73 17.17 -7.08 -5.94
N SER A 74 16.54 -5.93 -5.77
CA SER A 74 16.95 -4.93 -4.78
C SER A 74 16.38 -5.25 -3.40
N ALA A 75 16.91 -4.58 -2.39
CA ALA A 75 16.32 -4.59 -1.06
C ALA A 75 14.87 -4.04 -1.08
N PRO A 76 13.97 -4.53 -0.21
CA PRO A 76 12.62 -4.00 -0.08
C PRO A 76 12.65 -2.57 0.47
N ARG A 77 11.91 -1.68 -0.19
CA ARG A 77 11.77 -0.26 0.15
C ARG A 77 10.33 0.06 0.49
N ARG A 78 10.09 0.95 1.45
CA ARG A 78 8.71 1.40 1.72
C ARG A 78 8.14 2.12 0.51
N ASP A 79 6.91 1.81 0.17
CA ASP A 79 6.17 2.61 -0.78
C ASP A 79 5.88 3.98 -0.15
N LEU A 80 6.21 5.05 -0.87
CA LEU A 80 5.97 6.43 -0.40
C LEU A 80 4.50 6.82 -0.57
N HIS A 81 3.75 6.13 -1.44
CA HIS A 81 2.37 6.43 -1.78
C HIS A 81 1.36 5.50 -1.09
N GLY A 82 1.83 4.51 -0.32
CA GLY A 82 0.97 3.46 0.22
C GLY A 82 1.55 2.78 1.46
N ARG A 83 0.81 1.77 1.95
CA ARG A 83 1.25 0.94 3.09
C ARG A 83 2.10 -0.27 2.67
N GLY A 84 2.38 -0.39 1.38
CA GLY A 84 3.12 -1.51 0.80
C GLY A 84 4.63 -1.33 0.81
N TRP A 85 5.25 -2.23 0.06
CA TRP A 85 6.67 -2.26 -0.22
C TRP A 85 6.89 -2.16 -1.72
N THR A 86 8.03 -1.65 -2.13
CA THR A 86 8.48 -1.63 -3.50
C THR A 86 9.86 -2.28 -3.59
N ALA A 87 10.14 -2.92 -4.71
CA ALA A 87 11.45 -3.46 -5.01
C ALA A 87 11.70 -3.40 -6.52
N CYS A 88 12.96 -3.44 -6.91
CA CYS A 88 13.38 -3.49 -8.30
C CYS A 88 13.87 -4.90 -8.63
N VAL A 89 13.41 -5.43 -9.76
CA VAL A 89 13.80 -6.75 -10.27
C VAL A 89 14.46 -6.55 -11.63
N LYS A 90 15.70 -7.00 -11.75
CA LYS A 90 16.48 -6.93 -12.98
C LYS A 90 16.72 -8.34 -13.51
N ALA A 91 16.52 -8.54 -14.80
CA ALA A 91 16.79 -9.83 -15.44
C ALA A 91 17.15 -9.66 -16.91
N ASP A 92 17.95 -10.60 -17.42
CA ASP A 92 18.17 -10.77 -18.84
C ASP A 92 16.99 -11.52 -19.44
N LEU A 93 16.27 -10.87 -20.35
CA LEU A 93 15.11 -11.46 -20.98
C LEU A 93 15.47 -12.01 -22.36
N SER A 94 14.99 -13.22 -22.63
CA SER A 94 14.88 -13.77 -23.99
C SER A 94 13.42 -14.04 -24.29
N SER A 95 13.02 -13.94 -25.55
CA SER A 95 11.70 -14.43 -25.98
C SER A 95 11.65 -15.95 -25.85
N VAL A 96 10.44 -16.53 -25.79
CA VAL A 96 10.23 -17.98 -25.86
C VAL A 96 10.94 -18.67 -27.04
N ASN A 97 11.20 -17.94 -28.13
CA ASN A 97 11.93 -18.43 -29.29
C ASN A 97 13.45 -18.27 -29.19
N GLY A 98 13.98 -17.88 -28.03
CA GLY A 98 15.41 -17.70 -27.78
C GLY A 98 15.99 -16.36 -28.26
N LYS A 99 15.20 -15.49 -28.89
CA LYS A 99 15.66 -14.14 -29.31
C LYS A 99 15.98 -13.29 -28.07
N PRO A 100 17.19 -12.69 -27.96
CA PRO A 100 17.51 -11.82 -26.82
C PRO A 100 16.65 -10.54 -26.87
N LEU A 101 16.01 -10.23 -25.74
CA LEU A 101 15.27 -8.98 -25.50
C LEU A 101 16.10 -7.99 -24.68
N GLY A 102 17.25 -8.42 -24.17
CA GLY A 102 18.18 -7.62 -23.36
C GLY A 102 17.84 -7.63 -21.88
N SER A 103 18.67 -6.93 -21.10
CA SER A 103 18.45 -6.71 -19.68
C SER A 103 17.30 -5.72 -19.48
N GLN A 104 16.30 -6.12 -18.70
CA GLN A 104 15.18 -5.27 -18.32
C GLN A 104 15.06 -5.18 -16.81
N THR A 105 14.66 -4.00 -16.34
CA THR A 105 14.41 -3.74 -14.93
C THR A 105 12.93 -3.40 -14.75
N TYR A 106 12.30 -4.04 -13.79
CA TYR A 106 10.91 -3.82 -13.41
C TYR A 106 10.86 -3.34 -11.97
N ARG A 107 9.97 -2.40 -11.68
CA ARG A 107 9.61 -2.03 -10.33
C ARG A 107 8.32 -2.75 -9.97
N ILE A 108 8.32 -3.40 -8.82
CA ILE A 108 7.18 -4.13 -8.28
C ILE A 108 6.68 -3.45 -7.01
N THR A 109 5.37 -3.43 -6.83
CA THR A 109 4.72 -3.06 -5.57
C THR A 109 4.13 -4.30 -4.92
N ILE A 110 4.39 -4.45 -3.63
CA ILE A 110 4.02 -5.59 -2.80
C ILE A 110 3.15 -5.08 -1.67
N SER A 111 2.02 -5.75 -1.43
CA SER A 111 1.16 -5.49 -0.27
C SER A 111 0.60 -6.80 0.23
N GLY A 112 0.58 -7.03 1.55
CA GLY A 112 0.09 -8.29 2.11
C GLY A 112 0.83 -9.53 1.59
N GLY A 113 2.12 -9.40 1.28
CA GLY A 113 2.96 -10.48 0.75
C GLY A 113 2.70 -10.88 -0.70
N VAL A 114 1.92 -10.11 -1.47
CA VAL A 114 1.67 -10.37 -2.89
C VAL A 114 2.10 -9.20 -3.76
N ILE A 115 2.59 -9.50 -4.98
CA ILE A 115 2.90 -8.49 -5.99
C ILE A 115 1.57 -7.98 -6.56
N ILE A 116 1.21 -6.75 -6.22
CA ILE A 116 -0.07 -6.14 -6.63
C ILE A 116 0.06 -5.32 -7.91
N TYR A 117 1.26 -4.83 -8.22
CA TYR A 117 1.51 -4.01 -9.39
C TYR A 117 2.95 -4.19 -9.87
N ARG A 118 3.14 -4.09 -11.19
CA ARG A 118 4.45 -4.17 -11.84
C ARG A 118 4.49 -3.20 -13.01
N TRP A 119 5.60 -2.51 -13.18
CA TRP A 119 5.86 -1.66 -14.35
C TRP A 119 7.35 -1.70 -14.68
N ARG A 120 7.68 -1.37 -15.93
CA ARG A 120 9.07 -1.25 -16.33
C ARG A 120 9.65 -0.02 -15.62
N ALA A 121 10.83 -0.17 -15.01
CA ALA A 121 11.46 0.92 -14.31
C ALA A 121 11.86 2.05 -15.28
N GLU A 122 11.53 3.28 -14.91
CA GLU A 122 11.88 4.50 -15.65
C GLU A 122 13.12 5.18 -15.04
N ALA A 123 13.56 6.31 -15.62
CA ALA A 123 14.76 7.01 -15.15
C ALA A 123 14.52 7.69 -13.78
N GLU A 124 13.27 8.07 -13.54
CA GLU A 124 12.76 8.67 -12.31
C GLU A 124 12.61 7.62 -11.19
N ASP A 125 12.56 6.33 -11.56
CA ASP A 125 12.59 5.26 -10.59
C ASP A 125 14.00 5.13 -10.00
N ASN A 126 14.05 4.96 -8.69
CA ASN A 126 15.29 4.75 -7.93
C ASN A 126 16.02 3.43 -8.26
N CYS A 127 15.46 2.59 -9.14
CA CYS A 127 16.03 1.30 -9.51
C CYS A 127 17.45 1.38 -10.10
N SER A 128 17.85 2.51 -10.67
CA SER A 128 19.20 2.69 -11.24
C SER A 128 20.30 2.80 -10.17
N SER A 129 19.97 3.33 -8.99
CA SER A 129 20.89 3.52 -7.87
C SER A 129 20.84 2.41 -6.81
N GLU A 130 19.93 1.45 -6.96
CA GLU A 130 19.83 0.31 -6.05
C GLU A 130 21.00 -0.68 -6.19
N SER A 131 21.31 -1.33 -5.08
CA SER A 131 22.15 -2.53 -5.08
C SER A 131 21.31 -3.77 -5.37
N TYR A 132 21.85 -4.68 -6.16
CA TYR A 132 21.15 -5.87 -6.64
C TYR A 132 21.83 -7.13 -6.14
N GLU A 133 21.02 -8.09 -5.70
CA GLU A 133 21.47 -9.41 -5.27
C GLU A 133 20.79 -10.50 -6.12
N PRO A 134 21.50 -11.57 -6.48
CA PRO A 134 20.90 -12.68 -7.21
C PRO A 134 19.80 -13.35 -6.37
N VAL A 135 18.75 -13.78 -7.07
CA VAL A 135 17.64 -14.56 -6.49
C VAL A 135 18.02 -16.01 -6.31
#